data_AF-A0A0R3WRS4-F1
#
_entry.id   AF-A0A0R3WRS4-F1
#
_cell.length_a   1.000
_cell.length_b   1.000
_cell.length_c   1.000
_cell.angle_alpha   90.00
_cell.angle_beta   90.00
_cell.angle_gamma   90.00
#
_symmetry.space_group_name_H-M   'P 1'
#
loop_
_entity.id
_entity.type
_entity.pdbx_description
1 polymer ?
#
loop_
_entity_poly.entity_id
_entity_poly.type
_entity_poly.pdbx_seq_one_letter_code
_entity_poly.pdbx_strand_id
1 'polypeptide(L)'
;MFQLKCASQRYDWGKIGQQSIVYALQVASKHPDTFHADLPYAELWMGTHPSGPSFLWDRPDIALEAYIQENPACLGNPCLHYFGRKLPFLFKVLSVAKALSIQAHPDKVSLTIVANRQMSYCSLCFKMSNLCNFRLAYDDGVFCLTSWRRAIVN
;
A
#
# COMPACT_ATOMS: atom_id res chain seq x y z
N MET A 1 17.14 -6.43 10.85
CA MET A 1 16.10 -5.44 10.47
C MET A 1 16.59 -4.75 9.21
N PHE A 2 15.76 -4.58 8.18
CA PHE A 2 16.16 -3.95 6.91
C PHE A 2 15.28 -2.74 6.63
N GLN A 3 15.87 -1.66 6.11
CA GLN A 3 15.11 -0.56 5.51
C GLN A 3 14.73 -0.92 4.08
N LEU A 4 13.57 -0.46 3.62
CA LEU A 4 13.06 -0.71 2.27
C LEU A 4 13.04 0.56 1.43
N LYS A 5 13.48 0.45 0.17
CA LYS A 5 13.18 1.40 -0.89
C LYS A 5 11.81 1.01 -1.47
N CYS A 6 10.83 1.91 -1.35
CA CYS A 6 9.43 1.62 -1.64
C CYS A 6 8.95 2.42 -2.84
N ALA A 7 8.09 1.83 -3.66
CA ALA A 7 7.57 2.50 -4.85
C ALA A 7 6.52 3.57 -4.45
N SER A 8 6.55 4.73 -5.11
CA SER A 8 5.48 5.73 -4.99
C SER A 8 4.74 5.94 -6.30
N GLN A 9 3.41 6.00 -6.21
CA GLN A 9 2.51 6.22 -7.33
C GLN A 9 2.09 7.69 -7.39
N ARG A 10 2.19 8.27 -8.58
CA ARG A 10 1.95 9.69 -8.86
C ARG A 10 0.60 9.91 -9.55
N TYR A 11 -0.48 9.39 -8.98
CA TYR A 11 -1.81 9.54 -9.57
C TYR A 11 -2.36 10.97 -9.37
N ASP A 12 -3.11 11.47 -10.36
CA ASP A 12 -3.61 12.86 -10.40
C ASP A 12 -4.57 13.24 -9.26
N TRP A 13 -5.07 12.26 -8.51
CA TRP A 13 -5.90 12.49 -7.33
C TRP A 13 -5.09 12.73 -6.06
N GLY A 14 -3.77 12.51 -6.10
CA GLY A 14 -2.86 12.67 -4.97
C GLY A 14 -2.61 14.13 -4.60
N LYS A 15 -2.20 14.37 -3.34
CA LYS A 15 -1.70 15.69 -2.93
C LYS A 15 -0.38 16.02 -3.62
N ILE A 16 -0.12 17.30 -3.86
CA ILE A 16 1.05 17.79 -4.59
C ILE A 16 2.21 18.05 -3.64
N GLY A 17 3.40 17.54 -3.99
CA GLY A 17 4.66 17.82 -3.28
C GLY A 17 4.55 17.75 -1.77
N GLN A 18 4.98 18.82 -1.09
CA GLN A 18 5.03 18.91 0.37
C GLN A 18 3.67 18.73 1.08
N GLN A 19 2.56 18.94 0.38
CA GLN A 19 1.22 18.69 0.94
C GLN A 19 0.94 17.19 1.06
N SER A 20 1.69 16.34 0.34
CA SER A 20 1.56 14.89 0.40
C SER A 20 2.40 14.28 1.50
N ILE A 21 1.77 13.49 2.36
CA ILE A 21 2.49 12.65 3.33
C ILE A 21 3.38 11.62 2.62
N VAL A 22 3.00 11.16 1.42
CA VAL A 22 3.82 10.23 0.63
C VAL A 22 5.10 10.91 0.16
N TYR A 23 5.04 12.18 -0.22
CA TYR A 23 6.23 12.98 -0.52
C TYR A 23 7.08 13.20 0.73
N ALA A 24 6.46 13.63 1.83
CA ALA A 24 7.16 13.91 3.08
C ALA A 24 7.89 12.66 3.62
N LEU A 25 7.27 11.48 3.58
CA LEU A 25 7.89 10.21 3.97
C LEU A 25 9.08 9.84 3.08
N GLN A 26 8.99 10.07 1.77
CA GLN A 26 10.10 9.80 0.86
C GLN A 26 11.28 10.76 1.05
N VAL A 27 11.01 12.05 1.26
CA VAL A 27 12.06 13.03 1.61
C VAL A 27 12.70 12.69 2.94
N ALA A 28 11.89 12.38 3.97
CA ALA A 28 12.38 12.05 5.31
C ALA A 28 13.20 10.75 5.33
N SER A 29 12.83 9.75 4.51
CA SER A 29 13.61 8.52 4.35
C SER A 29 14.90 8.71 3.56
N LYS A 30 15.16 9.91 3.01
CA LYS A 30 16.29 10.21 2.10
C LYS A 30 16.28 9.32 0.86
N HIS A 31 15.08 9.09 0.32
CA HIS A 31 14.89 8.20 -0.83
C HIS A 31 15.78 8.63 -2.01
N PRO A 32 16.49 7.69 -2.66
CA PRO A 32 17.55 8.02 -3.62
C PRO A 32 17.04 8.64 -4.92
N ASP A 33 15.77 8.43 -5.24
CA ASP A 33 15.14 8.99 -6.43
C ASP A 33 14.93 10.50 -6.29
N THR A 34 14.94 11.22 -7.41
CA THR A 34 14.65 12.66 -7.41
C THR A 34 13.13 12.90 -7.29
N PHE A 35 12.75 13.75 -6.34
CA PHE A 35 11.37 14.14 -6.09
C PHE A 35 11.14 15.59 -6.49
N HIS A 36 10.09 15.79 -7.27
CA HIS A 36 9.67 17.10 -7.73
C HIS A 36 8.47 17.56 -6.90
N ALA A 37 8.54 18.78 -6.36
CA ALA A 37 7.52 19.32 -5.45
C ALA A 37 6.22 19.75 -6.16
N ASP A 38 6.22 19.82 -7.48
CA ASP A 38 5.09 20.19 -8.35
C ASP A 38 4.29 18.97 -8.85
N LEU A 39 4.74 17.76 -8.53
CA LEU A 39 4.05 16.52 -8.94
C LEU A 39 3.10 15.99 -7.85
N PRO A 40 2.04 15.26 -8.23
CA PRO A 40 1.17 14.56 -7.29
C PRO A 40 1.84 13.31 -6.73
N TYR A 41 1.64 13.04 -5.44
CA TYR A 41 2.09 11.83 -4.75
C TYR A 41 0.91 11.20 -4.03
N ALA A 42 0.37 10.14 -4.63
CA ALA A 42 -0.91 9.56 -4.28
C ALA A 42 -0.77 8.37 -3.35
N GLU A 43 0.11 7.42 -3.67
CA GLU A 43 0.30 6.19 -2.89
C GLU A 43 1.79 5.88 -2.65
N LEU A 44 2.13 5.38 -1.47
CA LEU A 44 3.42 4.72 -1.18
C LEU A 44 3.18 3.23 -0.96
N TRP A 45 3.84 2.36 -1.70
CA TRP A 45 3.62 0.91 -1.68
C TRP A 45 4.78 0.20 -1.01
N MET A 46 4.45 -0.58 0.03
CA MET A 46 5.37 -1.39 0.82
C MET A 46 4.96 -2.86 0.70
N GLY A 47 5.77 -3.64 -0.02
CA GLY A 47 5.53 -5.07 -0.21
C GLY A 47 6.11 -5.62 -1.50
N THR A 48 5.59 -6.77 -1.92
CA THR A 48 6.09 -7.55 -3.06
C THR A 48 5.16 -7.46 -4.28
N HIS A 49 4.52 -6.31 -4.51
CA HIS A 49 3.60 -6.18 -5.63
C HIS A 49 4.37 -5.94 -6.94
N PRO A 50 4.11 -6.69 -8.03
CA PRO A 50 4.90 -6.57 -9.28
C PRO A 50 4.90 -5.17 -9.91
N SER A 51 3.78 -4.45 -9.82
CA SER A 51 3.67 -3.07 -10.37
C SER A 51 4.30 -1.99 -9.48
N GLY A 52 4.81 -2.34 -8.31
CA GLY A 52 5.47 -1.42 -7.38
C GLY A 52 6.32 -2.20 -6.39
N PRO A 53 7.38 -2.88 -6.87
CA PRO A 53 8.21 -3.72 -6.03
C PRO A 53 8.97 -2.87 -5.02
N SER A 54 9.08 -3.37 -3.79
CA SER A 54 10.01 -2.82 -2.80
C SER A 54 11.38 -3.50 -2.93
N PHE A 55 12.44 -2.75 -2.69
CA PHE A 55 13.83 -3.23 -2.70
C PHE A 55 14.47 -3.05 -1.33
N LEU A 56 15.52 -3.82 -1.03
CA LEU A 56 16.31 -3.58 0.16
C LEU A 56 17.10 -2.27 0.00
N TRP A 57 17.11 -1.44 1.03
CA TRP A 57 17.74 -0.12 0.95
C TRP A 57 19.24 -0.20 0.65
N ASP A 58 19.96 -1.03 1.40
CA ASP A 58 21.41 -1.19 1.27
C ASP A 58 21.83 -2.05 0.07
N ARG A 59 20.87 -2.77 -0.53
CA ARG A 59 21.05 -3.66 -1.69
C ARG A 59 19.91 -3.42 -2.69
N PRO A 60 19.91 -2.26 -3.38
CA PRO A 60 18.79 -1.82 -4.20
C PRO A 60 18.56 -2.68 -5.45
N ASP A 61 19.50 -3.57 -5.77
CA ASP A 61 19.40 -4.62 -6.78
C ASP A 61 18.53 -5.82 -6.34
N ILE A 62 18.33 -5.99 -5.03
CA ILE A 62 17.57 -7.10 -4.46
C ILE A 62 16.13 -6.66 -4.16
N ALA A 63 15.19 -7.17 -4.95
CA ALA A 63 13.76 -7.04 -4.67
C ALA A 63 13.39 -7.80 -3.39
N LEU A 64 12.47 -7.23 -2.61
CA LEU A 64 11.94 -7.85 -1.39
C LEU A 64 11.32 -9.22 -1.67
N GLU A 65 10.68 -9.39 -2.84
CA GLU A 65 10.13 -10.67 -3.26
C GLU A 65 11.22 -11.74 -3.40
N ALA A 66 12.32 -11.43 -4.10
CA ALA A 66 13.44 -12.34 -4.28
C ALA A 66 14.07 -12.71 -2.93
N TYR A 67 14.27 -11.71 -2.05
CA TYR A 67 14.78 -11.94 -0.71
C TYR A 67 13.90 -12.92 0.09
N ILE A 68 12.57 -12.78 0.03
CA ILE A 68 11.62 -13.68 0.71
C ILE A 68 11.66 -15.09 0.11
N GLN A 69 11.86 -15.24 -1.21
CA GLN A 69 11.98 -16.58 -1.83
C GLN A 69 13.18 -17.36 -1.32
N GLU A 70 14.30 -16.67 -1.13
CA GLU A 70 15.56 -17.23 -0.62
C GLU A 70 15.55 -17.41 0.90
N ASN A 71 14.82 -16.55 1.62
CA ASN A 71 14.79 -16.51 3.08
C ASN A 71 13.36 -16.66 3.65
N PRO A 72 12.65 -17.76 3.33
CA PRO A 72 11.23 -17.90 3.67
C PRO A 72 10.94 -17.84 5.18
N ALA A 73 11.93 -18.17 6.01
CA ALA A 73 11.84 -18.08 7.46
C ALA A 73 11.45 -16.68 7.97
N CYS A 74 11.69 -15.61 7.19
CA CYS A 74 11.32 -14.25 7.58
C CYS A 74 9.80 -14.02 7.66
N LEU A 75 8.99 -14.86 7.03
CA LEU A 75 7.51 -14.78 7.08
C LEU A 75 6.93 -15.43 8.35
N GLY A 76 7.68 -16.34 8.98
CA GLY A 76 7.21 -17.17 10.07
C GLY A 76 6.32 -18.34 9.63
N ASN A 77 6.28 -19.40 10.46
CA ASN A 77 5.61 -20.66 10.14
C ASN A 77 4.13 -20.52 9.75
N PRO A 78 3.30 -19.72 10.46
CA PRO A 78 1.89 -19.58 10.07
C PRO A 78 1.74 -18.97 8.67
N CYS A 79 2.53 -17.96 8.35
CA CYS A 79 2.44 -17.30 7.05
C CYS A 79 2.89 -18.23 5.92
N LEU A 80 3.99 -18.97 6.12
CA LEU A 80 4.45 -19.97 5.16
C LEU A 80 3.43 -21.08 4.94
N HIS A 81 2.78 -21.56 6.00
CA HIS A 81 1.77 -22.61 5.92
C HIS A 81 0.56 -22.19 5.08
N TYR A 82 0.04 -20.97 5.29
CA TYR A 82 -1.19 -20.52 4.62
C TYR A 82 -0.96 -19.83 3.28
N PHE A 83 0.17 -19.14 3.09
CA PHE A 83 0.41 -18.28 1.93
C PHE A 83 1.67 -18.65 1.13
N GLY A 84 2.41 -19.67 1.58
CA GLY A 84 3.68 -20.07 0.98
C GLY A 84 4.74 -18.98 1.13
N ARG A 85 5.68 -18.94 0.18
CA ARG A 85 6.79 -17.97 0.15
C ARG A 85 6.35 -16.60 -0.40
N LYS A 86 5.16 -16.12 -0.07
CA LYS A 86 4.61 -14.87 -0.61
C LYS A 86 4.12 -13.98 0.53
N LEU A 87 4.39 -12.69 0.43
CA LEU A 87 3.85 -11.72 1.37
C LEU A 87 2.33 -11.59 1.12
N PRO A 88 1.47 -11.86 2.12
CA PRO A 88 0.03 -11.97 1.90
C PRO A 88 -0.69 -10.62 1.88
N PHE A 89 0.04 -9.52 2.04
CA PHE A 89 -0.53 -8.17 2.01
C PHE A 89 0.37 -7.19 1.26
N LEU A 90 -0.26 -6.13 0.77
CA LEU A 90 0.39 -4.92 0.29
C LEU A 90 0.01 -3.79 1.24
N PHE A 91 1.00 -3.18 1.87
CA PHE A 91 0.77 -2.01 2.71
C PHE A 91 0.90 -0.74 1.88
N LYS A 92 -0.03 0.20 2.08
CA LYS A 92 -0.07 1.47 1.36
C LYS A 92 -0.26 2.63 2.31
N VAL A 93 0.42 3.73 2.04
CA VAL A 93 0.06 5.05 2.56
C VAL A 93 -0.55 5.84 1.41
N LEU A 94 -1.73 6.43 1.60
CA LEU A 94 -2.38 7.26 0.61
C LEU A 94 -2.40 8.71 1.07
N SER A 95 -2.15 9.61 0.13
CA SER A 95 -2.31 11.05 0.31
C SER A 95 -3.30 11.58 -0.71
N VAL A 96 -4.53 11.81 -0.26
CA VAL A 96 -5.68 12.06 -1.12
C VAL A 96 -5.96 13.56 -1.19
N ALA A 97 -5.97 14.13 -2.40
CA ALA A 97 -6.41 15.51 -2.65
C ALA A 97 -7.82 15.57 -3.24
N LYS A 98 -8.14 14.64 -4.16
CA LYS A 98 -9.44 14.54 -4.83
C LYS A 98 -10.23 13.34 -4.32
N ALA A 99 -11.55 13.47 -4.27
CA ALA A 99 -12.42 12.36 -3.88
C ALA A 99 -12.20 11.15 -4.80
N LEU A 100 -12.02 9.97 -4.19
CA LEU A 100 -11.89 8.71 -4.91
C LEU A 100 -13.28 8.13 -5.20
N SER A 101 -13.38 7.26 -6.20
CA SER A 101 -14.62 6.55 -6.49
C SER A 101 -15.07 5.72 -5.29
N ILE A 102 -16.39 5.65 -5.09
CA ILE A 102 -16.97 4.75 -4.08
C ILE A 102 -16.71 3.32 -4.55
N GLN A 103 -15.97 2.56 -3.74
CA GLN A 103 -15.65 1.17 -4.03
C GLN A 103 -16.52 0.26 -3.17
N ALA A 104 -17.18 -0.71 -3.79
CA ALA A 104 -17.83 -1.82 -3.11
C ALA A 104 -17.02 -3.08 -3.36
N HIS A 105 -16.62 -3.77 -2.29
CA HIS A 105 -15.99 -5.07 -2.39
C HIS A 105 -17.08 -6.15 -2.37
N PRO A 106 -17.12 -7.08 -3.35
CA PRO A 106 -18.13 -8.13 -3.39
C PRO A 106 -18.04 -9.03 -2.16
N ASP A 107 -19.22 -9.46 -1.70
CA ASP A 107 -19.35 -10.42 -0.61
C ASP A 107 -18.93 -11.83 -1.05
N LYS A 108 -18.81 -12.74 -0.07
CA LYS A 108 -18.34 -14.11 -0.32
C LYS A 108 -19.30 -14.95 -1.18
N VAL A 109 -20.58 -14.57 -1.27
CA VAL A 109 -21.65 -15.47 -1.76
C VAL A 109 -21.85 -15.30 -3.27
N SER A 110 -21.42 -14.18 -3.86
CA SER A 110 -21.74 -13.83 -5.25
C SER A 110 -20.62 -14.11 -6.28
N LEU A 111 -19.62 -14.96 -5.99
CA LEU A 111 -18.28 -14.89 -6.62
C LEU A 111 -17.81 -16.06 -7.51
N THR A 112 -18.68 -16.73 -8.27
CA THR A 112 -18.19 -17.74 -9.25
C THR A 112 -17.54 -17.10 -10.51
N ILE A 113 -17.68 -15.79 -10.75
CA ILE A 113 -17.33 -15.18 -12.06
C ILE A 113 -16.13 -14.21 -12.04
N VAL A 114 -15.61 -13.74 -10.89
CA VAL A 114 -14.49 -12.78 -10.85
C VAL A 114 -13.35 -13.24 -9.95
N ALA A 115 -12.30 -13.82 -10.55
CA ALA A 115 -11.09 -14.25 -9.86
C ALA A 115 -10.13 -13.07 -9.61
N ASN A 116 -10.28 -12.39 -8.46
CA ASN A 116 -9.20 -11.70 -7.71
C ASN A 116 -9.81 -10.97 -6.50
N ARG A 117 -9.70 -11.55 -5.30
CA ARG A 117 -10.19 -10.93 -4.07
C ARG A 117 -9.15 -9.96 -3.51
N GLN A 118 -9.53 -8.68 -3.38
CA GLN A 118 -8.77 -7.68 -2.63
C GLN A 118 -9.58 -7.31 -1.39
N MET A 119 -9.07 -7.63 -0.19
CA MET A 119 -9.68 -7.20 1.06
C MET A 119 -8.82 -6.09 1.65
N SER A 120 -9.37 -4.90 1.73
CA SER A 120 -8.67 -3.71 2.19
C SER A 120 -9.11 -3.34 3.59
N TYR A 121 -8.16 -3.12 4.49
CA TYR A 121 -8.40 -2.51 5.79
C TYR A 121 -7.76 -1.12 5.79
N CYS A 122 -8.55 -0.09 6.10
CA CYS A 122 -8.10 1.28 6.18
C CYS A 122 -8.05 1.71 7.66
N SER A 123 -6.85 1.87 8.21
CA SER A 123 -6.65 2.52 9.49
C SER A 123 -6.43 4.02 9.27
N LEU A 124 -7.21 4.81 9.98
CA LEU A 124 -7.20 6.27 9.83
C LEU A 124 -6.21 6.89 10.81
N CYS A 125 -5.22 7.63 10.32
CA CYS A 125 -4.27 8.35 11.19
C CYS A 125 -4.74 9.78 11.53
N PHE A 126 -5.57 10.43 10.71
CA PHE A 126 -6.24 11.70 11.05
C PHE A 126 -7.59 11.84 10.32
N LYS A 127 -8.49 12.63 10.91
CA LYS A 127 -9.95 12.73 10.68
C LYS A 127 -10.34 12.72 9.19
N MET A 128 -11.21 11.77 8.83
CA MET A 128 -11.81 11.62 7.51
C MET A 128 -13.24 12.10 7.57
N SER A 129 -13.66 12.86 6.58
CA SER A 129 -15.05 12.92 6.17
C SER A 129 -15.29 11.81 5.13
N ASN A 130 -15.93 10.70 5.50
CA ASN A 130 -16.62 9.85 4.51
C ASN A 130 -17.70 8.97 5.12
N LEU A 131 -18.74 8.77 4.31
CA LEU A 131 -20.04 8.18 4.61
C LEU A 131 -19.97 6.71 5.09
N CYS A 132 -19.68 6.52 6.36
CA CYS A 132 -20.39 5.56 7.19
C CYS A 132 -21.21 6.38 8.19
N ASN A 133 -22.51 6.54 7.95
CA ASN A 133 -23.48 7.30 8.76
C ASN A 133 -22.93 8.52 9.54
N PHE A 134 -23.28 9.72 9.03
CA PHE A 134 -23.08 11.08 9.56
C PHE A 134 -22.16 11.99 8.73
N ARG A 135 -22.64 13.23 8.61
CA ARG A 135 -22.12 14.34 7.81
C ARG A 135 -21.15 15.16 8.69
N LEU A 136 -20.03 15.63 8.12
CA LEU A 136 -19.42 16.96 8.28
C LEU A 136 -17.91 17.00 7.85
N ALA A 137 -17.58 18.11 7.17
CA ALA A 137 -16.33 18.86 6.93
C ALA A 137 -14.96 18.16 6.67
N TYR A 138 -14.33 18.66 5.59
CA TYR A 138 -13.01 18.37 5.04
C TYR A 138 -11.91 19.08 5.84
N ASP A 139 -10.88 18.36 6.31
CA ASP A 139 -9.50 18.86 6.40
C ASP A 139 -8.48 17.71 6.59
N ASP A 140 -7.53 17.63 5.67
CA ASP A 140 -6.20 16.97 5.73
C ASP A 140 -6.03 15.47 6.07
N GLY A 141 -6.84 14.58 5.50
CA GLY A 141 -6.73 13.13 5.73
C GLY A 141 -5.45 12.43 5.20
N VAL A 142 -4.87 11.57 6.05
CA VAL A 142 -3.85 10.53 5.72
C VAL A 142 -4.47 9.15 5.93
N PHE A 143 -4.32 8.26 4.95
CA PHE A 143 -4.91 6.92 4.97
C PHE A 143 -3.82 5.86 4.92
N CYS A 144 -3.88 4.88 5.82
CA CYS A 144 -3.05 3.68 5.73
C CYS A 144 -3.96 2.52 5.31
N LEU A 145 -3.67 1.91 4.17
CA LEU A 145 -4.43 0.79 3.62
C LEU A 145 -3.55 -0.46 3.60
N THR A 146 -3.92 -1.49 4.36
CA THR A 146 -3.39 -2.85 4.16
C THR A 146 -4.36 -3.62 3.28
N SER A 147 -3.90 -4.03 2.10
CA SER A 147 -4.66 -4.89 1.19
C SER A 147 -4.19 -6.33 1.34
N TRP A 148 -5.03 -7.21 1.86
CA TRP A 148 -4.76 -8.64 2.00
C TRP A 148 -5.16 -9.39 0.72
N ARG A 149 -4.24 -10.19 0.18
CA ARG A 149 -4.58 -11.32 -0.70
C ARG A 149 -4.83 -12.52 0.22
N ARG A 150 -6.11 -12.87 0.44
CA ARG A 150 -6.41 -14.14 1.12
C ARG A 150 -6.10 -15.26 0.14
N ALA A 151 -5.10 -16.08 0.42
CA ALA A 151 -4.99 -17.40 -0.19
C ALA A 151 -6.30 -18.14 0.12
N ILE A 152 -7.04 -18.49 -0.93
CA ILE A 152 -8.17 -19.40 -0.79
C ILE A 152 -7.51 -20.75 -0.51
N VAL A 153 -7.56 -21.17 0.75
CA VAL A 153 -7.27 -22.55 1.12
C VAL A 153 -8.44 -23.36 0.58
N ASN A 154 -8.17 -24.20 -0.42
CA ASN A 154 -9.08 -25.30 -0.79
C ASN A 154 -9.10 -26.34 0.33
#